data_AF-A0A945YGS3-F1
#
_entry.id   AF-A0A945YGS3-F1
#
_cell.length_a   1.000
_cell.length_b   1.000
_cell.length_c   1.000
_cell.angle_alpha   90.00
_cell.angle_beta   90.00
_cell.angle_gamma   90.00
#
_symmetry.space_group_name_H-M   'P 1'
#
loop_
_entity.id
_entity.type
_entity.pdbx_description
1 polymer ?
#
loop_
_entity_poly.entity_id
_entity_poly.type
_entity_poly.pdbx_seq_one_letter_code
_entity_poly.pdbx_strand_id
1 'polypeptide(L)'
;MVLRLTCIFLVSCSVVFGAGIFDKKEKKVVPEDVKADRDLYRDTMEVGGVMYPVYLIDEEVKPKRRAKVVIPKKAKRQGRGGVVLIGTIIGASGNVKSMSIAMTNAEQDIQDAATKAVGQWLFPTLRDEDDNAFEYVVMIPITVDATPHFGPADGPR
;
A
#
# COMPACT_ATOMS: atom_id res chain seq x y z
N MET A 1 -24.30 68.24 1.95
CA MET A 1 -25.01 68.73 0.74
C MET A 1 -23.97 68.88 -0.36
N VAL A 2 -24.22 68.30 -1.54
CA VAL A 2 -23.41 68.35 -2.80
C VAL A 2 -22.15 67.48 -2.77
N LEU A 3 -22.08 66.25 -3.31
CA LEU A 3 -22.43 65.68 -4.63
C LEU A 3 -21.56 66.21 -5.79
N ARG A 4 -20.61 65.37 -6.26
CA ARG A 4 -19.97 65.29 -7.60
C ARG A 4 -18.89 64.21 -7.50
N LEU A 5 -19.07 62.96 -7.93
CA LEU A 5 -19.42 62.40 -9.24
C LEU A 5 -18.46 62.83 -10.36
N THR A 6 -17.38 62.07 -10.54
CA THR A 6 -16.68 61.96 -11.83
C THR A 6 -16.11 60.55 -11.97
N CYS A 7 -16.70 59.79 -12.88
CA CYS A 7 -16.24 58.50 -13.37
C CYS A 7 -15.03 58.69 -14.28
N ILE A 8 -13.97 57.89 -14.10
CA ILE A 8 -13.09 57.50 -15.21
C ILE A 8 -12.82 56.00 -15.08
N PHE A 9 -13.18 55.31 -16.16
CA PHE A 9 -12.91 53.92 -16.48
C PHE A 9 -11.43 53.58 -16.37
N LEU A 10 -11.10 52.44 -15.76
CA LEU A 10 -10.05 51.55 -16.30
C LEU A 10 -10.32 50.12 -15.84
N VAL A 11 -10.95 49.39 -16.75
CA VAL A 11 -11.04 47.94 -16.78
C VAL A 11 -9.62 47.40 -16.99
N SER A 12 -9.00 46.83 -15.97
CA SER A 12 -7.87 45.92 -16.15
C SER A 12 -8.30 44.51 -15.73
N CYS A 13 -8.78 43.80 -16.74
CA CYS A 13 -9.02 42.36 -16.74
C CYS A 13 -7.68 41.65 -16.56
N SER A 14 -7.35 41.24 -15.33
CA SER A 14 -6.28 40.27 -15.08
C SER A 14 -6.92 38.97 -14.60
N VAL A 15 -7.63 38.31 -15.53
CA VAL A 15 -7.96 36.90 -15.40
C VAL A 15 -6.65 36.14 -15.53
N VAL A 16 -6.01 35.87 -14.40
CA VAL A 16 -4.95 34.87 -14.33
C VAL A 16 -5.64 33.51 -14.41
N PHE A 17 -5.94 33.10 -15.65
CA PHE A 17 -6.05 31.69 -16.00
C PHE A 17 -4.67 31.08 -15.72
N GLY A 18 -4.46 30.67 -14.47
CA GLY A 18 -3.45 29.69 -14.14
C GLY A 18 -3.83 28.42 -14.87
N ALA A 19 -3.28 28.27 -16.08
CA ALA A 19 -3.25 27.02 -16.80
C ALA A 19 -2.66 25.99 -15.84
N GLY A 20 -3.53 25.17 -15.26
CA GLY A 20 -3.14 23.89 -14.67
C GLY A 20 -2.57 23.06 -15.81
N ILE A 21 -1.28 23.26 -16.07
CA ILE A 21 -0.45 22.35 -16.85
C ILE A 21 -0.49 21.07 -16.01
N PHE A 22 -1.41 20.20 -16.40
CA PHE A 22 -1.43 18.81 -16.02
C PHE A 22 -0.02 18.29 -16.22
N ASP A 23 0.69 18.14 -15.10
CA ASP A 23 1.91 17.35 -14.98
C ASP A 23 1.50 15.91 -15.31
N LYS A 24 1.41 15.64 -16.63
CA LYS A 24 1.34 14.30 -17.20
C LYS A 24 2.65 13.68 -16.78
N LYS A 25 2.65 13.02 -15.62
CA LYS A 25 3.71 12.12 -15.20
C LYS A 25 4.07 11.26 -16.41
N GLU A 26 5.22 11.54 -17.02
CA GLU A 26 5.74 10.73 -18.10
C GLU A 26 5.74 9.30 -17.60
N LYS A 27 4.99 8.44 -18.26
CA LYS A 27 5.05 7.01 -17.99
C LYS A 27 6.49 6.61 -18.30
N LYS A 28 7.30 6.38 -17.26
CA LYS A 28 8.66 5.84 -17.43
C LYS A 28 8.54 4.59 -18.27
N VAL A 29 8.97 4.69 -19.53
CA VAL A 29 9.02 3.56 -20.44
C VAL A 29 10.21 2.72 -19.98
N VAL A 30 9.92 1.62 -19.29
CA VAL A 30 10.95 0.67 -18.89
C VAL A 30 11.51 0.04 -20.18
N PRO A 31 12.83 0.10 -20.40
CA PRO A 31 13.48 -0.51 -21.57
C PRO A 31 13.14 -2.01 -21.69
N GLU A 32 13.06 -2.51 -22.92
CA GLU A 32 12.59 -3.86 -23.22
C GLU A 32 13.56 -4.95 -22.73
N ASP A 33 14.85 -4.67 -22.76
CA ASP A 33 15.94 -5.45 -22.16
C ASP A 33 15.83 -5.53 -20.63
N VAL A 34 15.48 -4.42 -19.96
CA VAL A 34 15.25 -4.40 -18.51
C VAL A 34 14.02 -5.21 -18.13
N LYS A 35 12.98 -5.27 -18.99
CA LYS A 35 11.82 -6.15 -18.77
C LYS A 35 12.20 -7.63 -18.89
N ALA A 36 12.96 -7.98 -19.93
CA ALA A 36 13.39 -9.36 -20.16
C ALA A 36 14.25 -9.89 -18.99
N ASP A 37 15.19 -9.08 -18.47
CA ASP A 37 15.98 -9.46 -17.30
C ASP A 37 15.13 -9.52 -16.02
N ARG A 38 14.20 -8.57 -15.83
CA ARG A 38 13.26 -8.59 -14.69
C ARG A 38 12.40 -9.86 -14.68
N ASP A 39 11.98 -10.32 -15.84
CA ASP A 39 11.16 -11.52 -16.00
C ASP A 39 12.01 -12.81 -15.87
N LEU A 40 13.30 -12.75 -16.22
CA LEU A 40 14.27 -13.83 -16.03
C LEU A 40 14.60 -14.11 -14.56
N TYR A 41 14.55 -13.08 -13.70
CA TYR A 41 14.82 -13.15 -12.26
C TYR A 41 13.56 -12.98 -11.39
N ARG A 42 12.37 -13.35 -11.88
CA ARG A 42 11.24 -13.59 -10.98
C ARG A 42 11.61 -14.78 -10.10
N ASP A 43 12.14 -14.50 -8.91
CA ASP A 43 12.46 -15.50 -7.91
C ASP A 43 11.26 -16.44 -7.76
N THR A 44 11.43 -17.68 -8.21
CA THR A 44 10.41 -18.71 -8.03
C THR A 44 10.65 -19.38 -6.68
N MET A 45 9.62 -19.50 -5.85
CA MET A 45 9.70 -20.22 -4.58
C MET A 45 9.01 -21.58 -4.72
N GLU A 46 9.69 -22.65 -4.33
CA GLU A 46 9.08 -23.97 -4.21
C GLU A 46 8.30 -24.06 -2.90
N VAL A 47 6.98 -24.30 -2.99
CA VAL A 47 6.13 -24.58 -1.83
C VAL A 47 5.43 -25.91 -2.04
N GLY A 48 5.92 -26.94 -1.35
CA GLY A 48 5.36 -28.30 -1.43
C GLY A 48 5.49 -28.96 -2.81
N GLY A 49 6.62 -28.76 -3.50
CA GLY A 49 6.86 -29.32 -4.84
C GLY A 49 6.28 -28.52 -5.99
N VAL A 50 5.66 -27.36 -5.73
CA VAL A 50 5.10 -26.46 -6.76
C VAL A 50 5.86 -25.14 -6.76
N MET A 51 6.32 -24.72 -7.94
CA MET A 51 7.03 -23.46 -8.13
C MET A 51 6.04 -22.31 -8.29
N TYR A 52 6.16 -21.27 -7.47
CA TYR A 52 5.34 -20.05 -7.56
C TYR A 52 6.21 -18.84 -7.89
N PRO A 53 5.77 -17.94 -8.79
CA PRO A 53 6.41 -16.64 -8.93
C PRO A 53 6.23 -15.82 -7.64
N VAL A 54 7.32 -15.24 -7.13
CA VAL A 54 7.31 -14.35 -5.96
C VAL A 54 7.20 -12.90 -6.42
N TYR A 55 6.22 -12.19 -5.87
CA TYR A 55 6.04 -10.77 -6.08
C TYR A 55 6.27 -9.99 -4.78
N LEU A 56 7.03 -8.90 -4.88
CA LEU A 56 7.03 -7.84 -3.88
C LEU A 56 5.80 -6.95 -4.09
N ILE A 57 5.22 -6.43 -3.01
CA ILE A 57 3.96 -5.66 -3.04
C ILE A 57 4.06 -4.35 -3.83
N ASP A 58 5.27 -3.94 -4.18
CA ASP A 58 5.55 -2.53 -4.33
C ASP A 58 5.02 -1.94 -5.66
N GLU A 59 4.77 -2.76 -6.69
CA GLU A 59 4.31 -2.23 -8.00
C GLU A 59 3.11 -2.93 -8.66
N GLU A 60 3.00 -4.27 -8.67
CA GLU A 60 1.96 -4.96 -9.46
C GLU A 60 0.82 -5.58 -8.62
N VAL A 61 1.01 -5.72 -7.30
CA VAL A 61 0.20 -6.64 -6.48
C VAL A 61 -0.40 -5.97 -5.24
N LYS A 62 -0.87 -4.73 -5.40
CA LYS A 62 -1.53 -4.01 -4.30
C LYS A 62 -2.92 -4.58 -4.03
N PRO A 63 -3.27 -4.87 -2.75
CA PRO A 63 -4.59 -5.42 -2.43
C PRO A 63 -5.70 -4.43 -2.80
N LYS A 64 -6.73 -4.94 -3.51
CA LYS A 64 -7.98 -4.23 -3.81
C LYS A 64 -8.74 -3.86 -2.54
N ARG A 65 -8.71 -4.73 -1.53
CA ARG A 65 -9.31 -4.48 -0.21
C ARG A 65 -8.32 -4.83 0.88
N ARG A 66 -8.09 -3.88 1.80
CA ARG A 66 -7.16 -4.03 2.91
C ARG A 66 -7.89 -3.90 4.24
N ALA A 67 -8.07 -5.02 4.94
CA ALA A 67 -8.57 -4.98 6.31
C ALA A 67 -7.52 -4.36 7.23
N LYS A 68 -7.96 -3.50 8.15
CA LYS A 68 -7.07 -2.81 9.09
C LYS A 68 -6.58 -3.78 10.16
N VAL A 69 -5.28 -3.73 10.46
CA VAL A 69 -4.70 -4.46 11.59
C VAL A 69 -5.24 -3.86 12.89
N VAL A 70 -5.93 -4.69 13.69
CA VAL A 70 -6.48 -4.27 14.98
C VAL A 70 -5.43 -4.52 16.06
N ILE A 71 -4.76 -3.47 16.51
CA ILE A 71 -3.73 -3.57 17.55
C ILE A 71 -4.39 -4.01 18.87
N PRO A 72 -3.91 -5.10 19.51
CA PRO A 72 -4.42 -5.53 20.80
C PRO A 72 -4.39 -4.41 21.84
N LYS A 73 -5.45 -4.26 22.65
CA LYS A 73 -5.54 -3.19 23.66
C LYS A 73 -4.35 -3.22 24.64
N LYS A 74 -3.87 -4.42 24.98
CA LYS A 74 -2.72 -4.62 25.88
C LYS A 74 -1.43 -4.09 25.23
N ALA A 75 -1.16 -4.48 23.98
CA ALA A 75 -0.01 -4.00 23.21
C ALA A 75 -0.04 -2.47 23.05
N LYS A 76 -1.20 -1.92 22.68
CA LYS A 76 -1.39 -0.47 22.54
C LYS A 76 -1.13 0.30 23.84
N ARG A 77 -1.60 -0.20 24.99
CA ARG A 77 -1.37 0.42 26.31
C ARG A 77 0.09 0.37 26.74
N GLN A 78 0.82 -0.65 26.32
CA GLN A 78 2.22 -0.88 26.68
C GLN A 78 3.20 -0.28 25.67
N GLY A 79 2.72 0.37 24.60
CA GLY A 79 3.57 0.89 23.54
C GLY A 79 4.28 -0.19 22.72
N ARG A 80 3.78 -1.44 22.74
CA ARG A 80 4.41 -2.57 22.05
C ARG A 80 4.03 -2.60 20.57
N GLY A 81 5.04 -2.42 19.72
CA GLY A 81 4.92 -2.53 18.27
C GLY A 81 5.81 -3.63 17.71
N GLY A 82 5.90 -3.69 16.38
CA GLY A 82 6.81 -4.60 15.69
C GLY A 82 6.54 -4.68 14.20
N VAL A 83 7.37 -5.46 13.51
CA VAL A 83 7.29 -5.76 12.09
C VAL A 83 7.03 -7.26 11.95
N VAL A 84 6.04 -7.60 11.13
CA VAL A 84 5.71 -8.98 10.75
C VAL A 84 5.82 -9.08 9.23
N LEU A 85 6.70 -9.94 8.74
CA LEU A 85 6.81 -10.28 7.33
C LEU A 85 6.02 -11.56 7.07
N ILE A 86 4.92 -11.45 6.33
CA ILE A 86 4.01 -12.56 6.04
C ILE A 86 4.21 -12.99 4.59
N GLY A 87 4.58 -14.26 4.37
CA GLY A 87 4.52 -14.89 3.05
C GLY A 87 3.12 -15.48 2.86
N THR A 88 2.46 -15.14 1.75
CA THR A 88 1.11 -15.63 1.46
C THR A 88 0.98 -16.15 0.05
N ILE A 89 0.23 -17.25 -0.12
CA ILE A 89 -0.23 -17.70 -1.42
C ILE A 89 -1.58 -17.05 -1.69
N ILE A 90 -1.66 -16.30 -2.79
CA ILE A 90 -2.88 -15.72 -3.29
C ILE A 90 -3.47 -16.68 -4.32
N GLY A 91 -4.71 -17.10 -4.09
CA GLY A 91 -5.43 -17.96 -5.03
C GLY A 91 -5.82 -17.24 -6.31
N ALA A 92 -6.19 -17.99 -7.35
CA ALA A 92 -6.66 -17.46 -8.64
C ALA A 92 -7.86 -16.48 -8.51
N SER A 93 -8.64 -16.56 -7.42
CA SER A 93 -9.73 -15.63 -7.12
C SER A 93 -9.29 -14.29 -6.47
N GLY A 94 -8.01 -14.13 -6.18
CA GLY A 94 -7.46 -12.99 -5.43
C GLY A 94 -7.63 -13.10 -3.90
N ASN A 95 -8.20 -14.19 -3.39
CA ASN A 95 -8.29 -14.44 -1.95
C ASN A 95 -6.99 -15.05 -1.42
N VAL A 96 -6.67 -14.77 -0.16
CA VAL A 96 -5.58 -15.42 0.56
C VAL A 96 -5.91 -16.90 0.78
N LYS A 97 -5.07 -17.80 0.23
CA LYS A 97 -5.24 -19.25 0.33
C LYS A 97 -4.46 -19.83 1.51
N SER A 98 -3.22 -19.40 1.68
CA SER A 98 -2.37 -19.78 2.82
C SER A 98 -1.46 -18.63 3.23
N MET A 99 -0.99 -18.66 4.48
CA MET A 99 -0.08 -17.68 5.05
C MET A 99 0.92 -18.37 5.97
N SER A 100 2.15 -17.86 5.98
CA SER A 100 3.17 -18.18 6.97
C SER A 100 3.91 -16.90 7.37
N ILE A 101 4.35 -16.84 8.62
CA ILE A 101 5.22 -15.75 9.07
C ILE A 101 6.64 -16.13 8.65
N ALA A 102 7.22 -15.36 7.74
CA ALA A 102 8.58 -15.57 7.27
C ALA A 102 9.60 -15.01 8.28
N MET A 103 9.33 -13.82 8.82
CA MET A 103 10.18 -13.15 9.81
C MET A 103 9.32 -12.24 10.71
N THR A 104 9.69 -12.08 11.98
CA THR A 104 8.99 -11.18 12.89
C THR A 104 9.87 -10.77 14.07
N ASN A 105 9.71 -9.53 14.55
CA ASN A 105 10.16 -9.10 15.86
C ASN A 105 8.99 -8.71 16.79
N ALA A 106 7.76 -8.89 16.34
CA ALA A 106 6.55 -8.56 17.09
C ALA A 106 6.18 -9.69 18.06
N GLU A 107 5.50 -9.37 19.16
CA GLU A 107 4.95 -10.36 20.08
C GLU A 107 3.74 -11.11 19.49
N GLN A 108 3.41 -12.27 20.06
CA GLN A 108 2.38 -13.19 19.53
C GLN A 108 1.02 -12.52 19.31
N ASP A 109 0.58 -11.65 20.22
CA ASP A 109 -0.71 -10.97 20.10
C ASP A 109 -0.77 -10.01 18.90
N ILE A 110 0.36 -9.42 18.52
CA ILE A 110 0.50 -8.57 17.32
C ILE A 110 0.58 -9.45 16.06
N GLN A 111 1.31 -10.56 16.11
CA GLN A 111 1.40 -11.53 15.01
C GLN A 111 0.02 -12.09 14.63
N ASP A 112 -0.79 -12.47 15.63
CA ASP A 112 -2.15 -12.96 15.44
C ASP A 112 -3.06 -11.88 14.81
N ALA A 113 -2.94 -10.63 15.29
CA ALA A 113 -3.68 -9.51 14.75
C ALA A 113 -3.30 -9.20 13.28
N ALA A 114 -2.02 -9.28 12.95
CA ALA A 114 -1.52 -9.07 11.59
C ALA A 114 -2.02 -10.18 10.65
N THR A 115 -1.84 -11.45 11.03
CA THR A 115 -2.29 -12.62 10.25
C THR A 115 -3.80 -12.58 10.03
N LYS A 116 -4.58 -12.26 11.07
CA LYS A 116 -6.04 -12.14 10.97
C LYS A 116 -6.46 -11.03 10.01
N ALA A 117 -5.78 -9.89 10.02
CA ALA A 117 -6.07 -8.80 9.10
C ALA A 117 -5.70 -9.17 7.66
N VAL A 118 -4.51 -9.71 7.43
CA VAL A 118 -4.04 -10.10 6.09
C VAL A 118 -4.93 -11.19 5.48
N GLY A 119 -5.40 -12.16 6.26
CA GLY A 119 -6.32 -13.19 5.78
C GLY A 119 -7.67 -12.64 5.26
N GLN A 120 -8.00 -11.38 5.55
CA GLN A 120 -9.22 -10.71 5.06
C GLN A 120 -8.95 -9.80 3.84
N TRP A 121 -7.70 -9.69 3.39
CA TRP A 121 -7.34 -8.89 2.24
C TRP A 121 -7.81 -9.55 0.95
N LEU A 122 -8.12 -8.72 -0.04
CA LEU A 122 -8.46 -9.16 -1.39
C LEU A 122 -7.45 -8.55 -2.35
N PHE A 123 -6.80 -9.41 -3.13
CA PHE A 123 -5.76 -9.05 -4.09
C PHE A 123 -6.29 -9.07 -5.53
N PRO A 124 -5.57 -8.46 -6.48
CA PRO A 124 -5.89 -8.62 -7.89
C PRO A 124 -5.71 -10.07 -8.33
N THR A 125 -6.60 -10.55 -9.19
CA THR A 125 -6.37 -11.79 -9.93
C THR A 125 -5.36 -11.49 -11.02
N LEU A 126 -4.26 -12.24 -11.03
CA LEU A 126 -3.31 -12.23 -12.13
C LEU A 126 -3.73 -13.30 -13.15
N ARG A 127 -3.50 -12.99 -14.43
CA ARG A 127 -3.83 -13.86 -15.55
C ARG A 127 -2.62 -14.01 -16.47
N ASP A 128 -2.47 -15.18 -17.07
CA ASP A 128 -1.44 -15.44 -18.07
C ASP A 128 -1.84 -14.91 -19.45
N GLU A 129 -1.06 -15.23 -20.49
CA GLU A 129 -1.30 -14.81 -21.87
C GLU A 129 -2.59 -15.41 -22.47
N ASP A 130 -3.01 -16.57 -21.96
CA ASP A 130 -4.21 -17.30 -22.37
C ASP A 130 -5.45 -16.92 -21.53
N ASP A 131 -5.36 -15.84 -20.75
CA ASP A 131 -6.42 -15.33 -19.86
C ASP A 131 -6.79 -16.29 -18.71
N ASN A 132 -5.93 -17.25 -18.37
CA ASN A 132 -6.12 -18.15 -17.24
C ASN A 132 -5.63 -17.51 -15.94
N ALA A 133 -6.46 -17.57 -14.90
CA ALA A 133 -6.08 -17.09 -13.58
C ALA A 133 -5.14 -18.08 -12.87
N PHE A 134 -4.04 -17.59 -12.30
CA PHE A 134 -3.05 -18.41 -11.60
C PHE A 134 -2.77 -17.93 -10.17
N GLU A 135 -2.18 -18.81 -9.36
CA GLU A 135 -1.79 -18.52 -7.98
C GLU A 135 -0.38 -17.94 -7.91
N TYR A 136 -0.15 -17.03 -6.98
CA TYR A 136 1.15 -16.38 -6.83
C TYR A 136 1.47 -16.09 -5.37
N VAL A 137 2.76 -15.92 -5.07
CA VAL A 137 3.24 -15.64 -3.71
C VAL A 137 3.51 -14.16 -3.53
N VAL A 138 3.10 -13.63 -2.39
CA VAL A 138 3.35 -12.24 -1.99
C VAL A 138 4.01 -12.20 -0.62
N MET A 139 5.04 -11.36 -0.50
CA MET A 139 5.67 -11.04 0.78
C MET A 139 5.13 -9.71 1.30
N ILE A 140 4.47 -9.74 2.46
CA ILE A 140 3.76 -8.60 3.03
C ILE A 140 4.46 -8.11 4.31
N PRO A 141 5.17 -6.96 4.26
CA PRO A 141 5.64 -6.32 5.47
C PRO A 141 4.47 -5.58 6.16
N ILE A 142 4.19 -5.97 7.40
CA ILE A 142 3.23 -5.31 8.28
C ILE A 142 3.98 -4.64 9.42
N THR A 143 4.04 -3.32 9.39
CA THR A 143 4.55 -2.52 10.51
C THR A 143 3.39 -2.14 11.41
N VAL A 144 3.46 -2.55 12.67
CA VAL A 144 2.55 -2.13 13.73
C VAL A 144 3.30 -1.16 14.62
N ASP A 145 3.07 0.13 14.38
CA ASP A 145 3.54 1.17 15.28
C ASP A 145 2.52 1.36 16.42
N ALA A 146 2.95 1.08 17.63
CA ALA A 146 2.16 1.28 18.83
C ALA A 146 2.71 2.40 19.71
N THR A 147 3.63 3.22 19.19
CA THR A 147 4.16 4.38 19.91
C THR A 147 2.99 5.13 20.54
N PRO A 148 2.90 5.18 21.88
CA PRO A 148 1.82 5.88 22.53
C PRO A 148 1.88 7.32 22.03
N HIS A 149 0.83 7.78 21.36
CA HIS A 149 0.73 9.18 21.02
C HIS A 149 0.46 9.92 22.33
N PHE A 150 1.53 10.27 23.04
CA PHE A 150 1.47 11.25 24.09
C PHE A 150 1.09 12.54 23.38
N GLY A 151 -0.15 13.01 23.59
CA GLY A 151 -0.53 14.34 23.16
C GLY A 151 0.46 15.38 23.69
N PRO A 152 0.44 16.63 23.18
CA PRO A 152 1.20 17.70 23.81
C PRO A 152 0.91 17.64 25.30
N ALA A 153 1.96 17.59 26.12
CA ALA A 153 1.81 17.55 27.57
C ALA A 153 0.82 18.65 27.93
N ASP A 154 -0.39 18.28 28.38
CA ASP A 154 -1.37 19.24 28.84
C ASP A 154 -0.62 20.14 29.81
N GLY A 155 -0.42 21.40 29.41
CA GLY A 155 0.33 22.37 30.20
C GLY A 155 -0.24 22.43 31.62
N PRO A 156 0.53 22.89 32.61
CA PRO A 156 0.07 22.94 34.00
C PRO A 156 -1.33 23.55 34.07
N ARG A 157 -2.29 22.75 34.56
CA ARG A 157 -3.69 23.14 34.76
C ARG A 157 -3.81 24.14 35.91
#